data_AF-A0A931SY05-F1
#
_entry.id   AF-A0A931SY05-F1
#
_cell.length_a   1.000
_cell.length_b   1.000
_cell.length_c   1.000
_cell.angle_alpha   90.00
_cell.angle_beta   90.00
_cell.angle_gamma   90.00
#
_symmetry.space_group_name_H-M   'P 1'
#
loop_
_entity.id
_entity.type
_entity.pdbx_description
1 polymer ?
#
loop_
_entity_poly.entity_id
_entity_poly.type
_entity_poly.pdbx_seq_one_letter_code
_entity_poly.pdbx_strand_id
1 'polypeptide(L)'
;MPQPLLALVDSGANNSILHPLVAEALGFNLTKLGPPKKGGISASGEYESWILPELITVDIYGYSFELRFVVINNPKLIWACILGEDSIFEIARLDFQKFKGYFEVRFRTDIN
;
A
#
# COMPACT_ATOMS: atom_id res chain seq x y z
N MET A 1 19.42 7.99 1.72
CA MET A 1 18.09 8.35 1.20
C MET A 1 17.26 7.09 1.19
N PRO A 2 15.98 7.10 1.61
CA PRO A 2 15.11 5.95 1.42
C PRO A 2 15.10 5.61 -0.07
N GLN A 3 15.26 4.33 -0.40
CA GLN A 3 15.25 3.91 -1.80
C GLN A 3 13.82 3.93 -2.32
N PRO A 4 13.59 4.40 -3.56
CA PRO A 4 12.29 4.30 -4.18
C PRO A 4 11.89 2.83 -4.28
N LEU A 5 10.64 2.54 -3.95
CA LEU A 5 10.09 1.19 -3.97
C LEU A 5 9.05 1.08 -5.09
N LEU A 6 8.97 -0.08 -5.72
CA LEU A 6 7.89 -0.37 -6.66
C LEU A 6 6.67 -0.86 -5.88
N ALA A 7 5.56 -0.13 -6.01
CA ALA A 7 4.28 -0.52 -5.43
C ALA A 7 3.40 -1.20 -6.48
N LEU A 8 2.72 -2.27 -6.08
CA LEU A 8 1.62 -2.82 -6.87
C LEU A 8 0.37 -1.96 -6.65
N VAL A 9 -0.28 -1.51 -7.72
CA VAL A 9 -1.61 -0.89 -7.65
C VAL A 9 -2.64 -2.00 -7.86
N ASP A 10 -3.47 -2.26 -6.84
CA ASP A 10 -4.38 -3.41 -6.83
C ASP A 10 -5.78 -2.99 -6.37
N SER A 11 -6.71 -2.84 -7.31
CA SER A 11 -8.11 -2.55 -6.99
C SER A 11 -8.84 -3.74 -6.36
N GLY A 12 -8.26 -4.94 -6.34
CA GLY A 12 -8.81 -6.09 -5.63
C GLY A 12 -8.45 -6.12 -4.15
N ALA A 13 -7.56 -5.23 -3.70
CA ALA A 13 -7.16 -5.10 -2.31
C ALA A 13 -7.92 -3.95 -1.64
N ASN A 14 -8.74 -4.26 -0.64
CA ASN A 14 -9.45 -3.22 0.11
C ASN A 14 -8.51 -2.29 0.90
N ASN A 15 -7.44 -2.86 1.46
CA ASN A 15 -6.47 -2.12 2.26
C ASN A 15 -5.13 -2.04 1.54
N SER A 16 -4.42 -0.94 1.76
CA SER A 16 -3.04 -0.78 1.35
C SER A 16 -2.11 -1.50 2.31
N ILE A 17 -1.13 -2.22 1.76
CA ILE A 17 -0.32 -3.19 2.51
C ILE A 17 1.17 -2.86 2.38
N LEU A 18 1.89 -2.96 3.49
CA LEU A 18 3.35 -2.99 3.51
C LEU A 18 3.87 -4.37 3.91
N HIS A 19 5.02 -4.70 3.33
CA HIS A 19 5.85 -5.81 3.81
C HIS A 19 6.44 -5.46 5.19
N PRO A 20 6.57 -6.42 6.13
CA PRO A 20 7.14 -6.19 7.47
C PRO A 20 8.47 -5.44 7.47
N LEU A 21 9.41 -5.87 6.64
CA LEU A 21 10.72 -5.22 6.49
C LEU A 21 10.65 -3.75 6.06
N VAL A 22 9.65 -3.38 5.25
CA VAL A 22 9.46 -1.97 4.84
C VAL A 22 8.95 -1.16 6.02
N ALA A 23 7.97 -1.67 6.76
CA ALA A 23 7.46 -1.01 7.96
C ALA A 23 8.58 -0.83 9.01
N GLU A 24 9.41 -1.85 9.24
CA GLU A 24 10.56 -1.75 10.14
C GLU A 24 11.60 -0.73 9.66
N ALA A 25 11.89 -0.68 8.35
CA ALA A 25 12.79 0.31 7.77
C ALA A 25 12.26 1.75 7.89
N LEU A 26 10.93 1.93 7.92
CA LEU A 26 10.25 3.19 8.20
C LEU A 26 10.23 3.53 9.71
N GLY A 27 10.77 2.65 10.57
CA GLY A 27 10.89 2.87 12.01
C GLY A 27 9.75 2.27 12.84
N PHE A 28 8.78 1.58 12.23
CA PHE A 28 7.73 0.91 12.97
C PHE A 28 8.27 -0.33 13.68
N ASN A 29 8.07 -0.43 14.99
CA ASN A 29 8.41 -1.62 15.74
C ASN A 29 7.19 -2.54 15.84
N LEU A 30 7.10 -3.52 14.93
CA LEU A 30 5.95 -4.45 14.86
C LEU A 30 5.76 -5.25 16.15
N THR A 31 6.84 -5.60 16.86
CA THR A 31 6.75 -6.32 18.14
C THR A 31 6.07 -5.48 19.22
N LYS A 32 6.22 -4.14 19.18
CA LYS A 32 5.56 -3.21 20.11
C LYS A 32 4.09 -2.96 19.77
N LEU A 33 3.66 -3.25 18.54
CA LEU A 33 2.24 -3.19 18.15
C LEU A 33 1.43 -4.36 18.74
N GLY A 34 2.10 -5.35 19.33
CA GLY A 34 1.49 -6.55 19.88
C GLY A 34 1.38 -7.67 18.84
N PRO A 35 0.62 -8.74 19.14
CA PRO A 35 0.39 -9.81 18.18
C PRO A 35 -0.42 -9.29 16.98
N PRO A 36 -0.15 -9.78 15.76
CA PRO A 36 -0.97 -9.45 14.61
C PRO A 36 -2.39 -9.98 14.83
N LYS A 37 -3.38 -9.28 14.26
CA LYS A 37 -4.80 -9.64 14.37
C LYS A 37 -5.24 -10.29 13.07
N LYS A 38 -6.37 -11.01 13.10
CA LYS A 38 -6.98 -11.53 11.87
C LYS A 38 -7.23 -10.38 10.90
N GLY A 39 -6.55 -10.41 9.75
CA GLY A 39 -6.55 -9.33 8.77
C GLY A 39 -7.65 -9.52 7.72
N GLY A 40 -7.67 -10.69 7.08
CA GLY A 40 -8.65 -11.00 6.05
C GLY A 40 -8.35 -12.27 5.28
N ILE A 41 -8.93 -12.39 4.08
CA ILE A 41 -8.73 -13.50 3.15
C ILE A 41 -8.03 -12.95 1.90
N SER A 42 -7.03 -13.69 1.44
CA SER A 42 -6.30 -13.45 0.19
C SER A 42 -6.40 -14.67 -0.72
N ALA A 43 -5.86 -14.60 -1.94
CA ALA A 43 -5.73 -15.78 -2.80
C ALA A 43 -4.91 -16.92 -2.17
N SER A 44 -4.01 -16.59 -1.24
CA SER A 44 -3.22 -17.56 -0.46
C SER A 44 -3.89 -18.04 0.83
N GLY A 45 -5.14 -17.65 1.09
CA GLY A 45 -5.89 -18.00 2.30
C GLY A 45 -5.98 -16.86 3.31
N GLU A 46 -6.37 -17.20 4.54
CA GLU A 46 -6.46 -16.25 5.65
C GLU A 46 -5.07 -15.69 6.01
N TYR A 47 -5.03 -14.42 6.38
CA TYR A 47 -3.80 -13.76 6.85
C TYR A 47 -4.04 -12.95 8.12
N GLU A 48 -2.97 -12.75 8.87
CA GLU A 48 -2.92 -11.85 10.00
C GLU A 48 -2.18 -10.56 9.64
N SER A 49 -2.52 -9.46 10.28
CA SER A 49 -1.89 -8.17 10.03
C SER A 49 -1.80 -7.30 11.27
N TRP A 50 -0.88 -6.34 11.24
CA TRP A 50 -0.84 -5.19 12.12
C TRP A 50 -1.47 -3.99 11.42
N ILE A 51 -2.22 -3.18 12.16
CA ILE A 51 -2.66 -1.86 11.71
C ILE A 51 -1.61 -0.87 12.18
N LEU A 52 -1.06 -0.06 11.28
CA LEU A 52 -0.13 0.98 11.67
C LEU A 52 -0.88 2.15 12.31
N PRO A 53 -0.38 2.69 13.44
CA PRO A 53 -1.07 3.76 14.17
C PRO A 53 -0.96 5.12 13.49
N GLU A 54 0.07 5.30 12.66
CA GLU A 54 0.42 6.57 12.02
C GLU A 54 0.20 6.47 10.51
N LEU A 55 -0.10 7.62 9.90
CA LEU A 55 -0.10 7.76 8.44
C LEU A 55 1.34 7.74 7.94
N ILE A 56 1.51 7.29 6.70
CA ILE A 56 2.80 7.26 6.03
C ILE A 56 2.75 8.26 4.88
N THR A 57 3.72 9.18 4.88
CA THR A 57 3.97 10.06 3.74
C THR A 57 4.49 9.24 2.56
N VAL A 58 3.76 9.25 1.45
CA VAL A 58 4.11 8.59 0.19
C VAL A 58 4.23 9.62 -0.91
N ASP A 59 5.39 9.66 -1.54
CA ASP A 59 5.67 10.52 -2.67
C ASP A 59 5.44 9.76 -3.99
N ILE A 60 4.49 10.23 -4.81
CA ILE A 60 4.17 9.64 -6.11
C ILE A 60 4.22 10.74 -7.17
N TYR A 61 5.12 10.61 -8.15
CA TYR A 61 5.31 11.57 -9.24
C TYR A 61 5.46 13.04 -8.80
N GLY A 62 6.07 13.29 -7.64
CA GLY A 62 6.29 14.64 -7.10
C GLY A 62 5.16 15.19 -6.23
N TYR A 63 4.09 14.41 -6.01
CA TYR A 63 3.02 14.73 -5.07
C TYR A 63 3.20 13.89 -3.80
N SER A 64 2.97 14.51 -2.65
CA SER A 64 3.06 13.86 -1.33
C SER A 64 1.66 13.61 -0.77
N PHE A 65 1.42 12.39 -0.29
CA PHE A 65 0.14 11.98 0.28
C PHE A 65 0.35 11.29 1.62
N GLU A 66 -0.57 11.49 2.57
CA GLU A 66 -0.60 10.78 3.83
C GLU A 66 -1.55 9.59 3.73
N LEU A 67 -1.02 8.37 3.71
CA LEU A 67 -1.78 7.16 3.44
C LEU A 67 -1.76 6.21 4.63
N ARG A 68 -2.85 5.46 4.82
CA ARG A 68 -2.93 4.37 5.81
C ARG A 68 -2.37 3.08 5.21
N PHE A 69 -1.72 2.29 6.05
CA PHE A 69 -1.24 0.97 5.68
C PHE A 69 -1.49 -0.05 6.79
N VAL A 70 -1.75 -1.28 6.38
CA VAL A 70 -1.61 -2.46 7.23
C VAL A 70 -0.33 -3.20 6.88
N VAL A 71 0.22 -3.95 7.84
CA VAL A 71 1.39 -4.81 7.61
C VAL A 71 0.93 -6.25 7.71
N ILE A 72 1.02 -7.01 6.62
CA ILE A 72 0.66 -8.43 6.66
C ILE A 72 1.80 -9.22 7.31
N ASN A 73 1.46 -10.10 8.25
CA ASN A 73 2.39 -11.04 8.87
C ASN A 73 2.72 -12.20 7.91
N ASN A 74 3.30 -11.86 6.76
CA ASN A 74 3.74 -12.82 5.77
C ASN A 74 5.08 -12.37 5.17
N PRO A 75 6.22 -12.92 5.63
CA PRO A 75 7.54 -12.56 5.10
C PRO A 75 7.77 -13.05 3.67
N LYS A 76 6.83 -13.81 3.08
CA LYS A 76 6.88 -14.27 1.68
C LYS A 76 6.03 -13.41 0.75
N LEU A 77 5.53 -12.27 1.21
CA LEU A 77 4.77 -11.35 0.37
C LEU A 77 5.67 -10.83 -0.76
N ILE A 78 5.26 -11.07 -2.01
CA ILE A 78 6.06 -10.76 -3.20
C ILE A 78 6.26 -9.25 -3.37
N TRP A 79 5.22 -8.47 -3.06
CA TRP A 79 5.22 -7.03 -3.22
C TRP A 79 5.57 -6.35 -1.92
N ALA A 80 6.57 -5.45 -1.96
CA ALA A 80 6.99 -4.67 -0.81
C ALA A 80 5.90 -3.68 -0.34
N CYS A 81 5.10 -3.19 -1.28
CA CYS A 81 3.98 -2.30 -1.06
C CYS A 81 2.86 -2.63 -2.05
N ILE A 82 1.62 -2.60 -1.56
CA ILE A 82 0.40 -2.67 -2.36
C ILE A 82 -0.44 -1.44 -2.03
N LEU A 83 -0.83 -0.70 -3.04
CA LEU A 83 -1.78 0.41 -2.94
C LEU A 83 -3.17 -0.13 -3.30
N GLY A 84 -3.99 -0.30 -2.26
CA GLY A 84 -5.37 -0.77 -2.36
C GLY A 84 -6.37 0.36 -2.57
N GLU A 85 -7.66 0.00 -2.58
CA GLU A 85 -8.78 0.91 -2.78
C GLU A 85 -8.77 2.11 -1.82
N ASP A 86 -8.34 1.91 -0.57
CA ASP A 86 -8.27 2.92 0.50
C ASP A 86 -7.14 3.96 0.37
N SER A 87 -6.35 3.90 -0.71
CA SER A 87 -5.25 4.85 -0.93
C SER A 87 -5.32 5.53 -2.30
N ILE A 88 -4.57 5.02 -3.29
CA ILE A 88 -4.33 5.71 -4.55
C ILE A 88 -5.62 5.94 -5.35
N PHE A 89 -6.62 5.07 -5.18
CA PHE A 89 -7.92 5.21 -5.84
C PHE A 89 -8.80 6.32 -5.22
N GLU A 90 -8.55 6.73 -3.97
CA GLU A 90 -9.23 7.87 -3.37
C GLU A 90 -8.67 9.20 -3.86
N ILE A 91 -7.37 9.25 -4.13
CA ILE A 91 -6.63 10.48 -4.47
C ILE A 91 -6.38 10.68 -5.96
N ALA A 92 -6.55 9.63 -6.78
CA ALA A 92 -6.28 9.66 -8.21
C ALA A 92 -7.35 8.93 -9.02
N ARG A 93 -7.57 9.42 -10.25
CA ARG A 93 -8.22 8.64 -11.29
C ARG A 93 -7.16 7.79 -11.99
N LEU A 94 -7.40 6.48 -12.03
CA LEU A 94 -6.55 5.51 -12.72
C LEU A 94 -7.28 4.99 -13.96
N ASP A 95 -6.69 5.17 -15.14
CA ASP A 95 -7.18 4.61 -16.39
C ASP A 95 -6.18 3.58 -16.93
N PHE A 96 -6.58 2.32 -16.95
CA PHE A 96 -5.76 1.23 -17.45
C PHE A 96 -6.48 0.49 -18.57
N GLN A 97 -5.98 0.65 -19.80
CA GLN A 97 -6.49 0.00 -21.00
C GLN A 97 -5.38 -0.88 -21.61
N LYS A 98 -5.23 -2.09 -21.06
CA LYS A 98 -4.21 -3.06 -21.47
C LYS A 98 -4.20 -3.34 -22.97
N PHE A 99 -5.38 -3.47 -23.59
CA PHE A 99 -5.51 -3.75 -25.02
C PHE A 99 -4.99 -2.59 -25.91
N LYS A 100 -4.85 -1.38 -25.35
CA LYS A 100 -4.24 -0.22 -26.00
C LYS A 100 -2.80 0.05 -25.53
N GLY A 101 -2.29 -0.73 -24.58
CA GLY A 101 -1.02 -0.44 -23.90
C GLY A 101 -1.03 0.90 -23.15
N TYR A 102 -2.20 1.34 -22.67
CA TYR A 102 -2.37 2.65 -22.05
C TYR A 102 -2.54 2.52 -20.54
N PHE A 103 -1.78 3.33 -19.79
CA PHE A 103 -1.90 3.51 -18.36
C PHE A 103 -1.71 5.00 -18.02
N GLU A 104 -2.69 5.58 -17.33
CA GLU A 104 -2.66 6.96 -16.90
C GLU A 104 -3.08 7.05 -15.43
N VAL A 105 -2.35 7.89 -14.70
CA VAL A 105 -2.69 8.32 -13.34
C VAL A 105 -2.91 9.83 -13.39
N ARG A 106 -4.08 10.30 -12.96
CA ARG A 106 -4.36 11.72 -12.76
C ARG A 106 -4.74 11.97 -11.32
N PHE A 107 -3.93 12.75 -10.60
CA PHE A 107 -4.25 13.08 -9.21
C PHE A 107 -5.39 14.09 -9.17
N ARG A 108 -6.22 14.03 -8.13
CA ARG A 108 -7.33 14.99 -7.95
C ARG A 108 -6.85 16.44 -7.89
N THR A 109 -5.62 16.67 -7.44
CA THR A 109 -4.97 17.98 -7.44
C THR A 109 -4.73 18.54 -8.85
N ASP A 110 -4.70 17.70 -9.88
CA ASP A 110 -4.52 18.12 -11.28
C ASP A 110 -5.85 18.37 -12.01
N ILE A 111 -6.96 17.98 -11.38
CA ILE A 111 -8.31 18.03 -11.96
C ILE A 111 -9.03 19.34 -11.57
N ASN A 112 -8.50 20.08 -10.58
CA ASN A 112 -8.99 21.38 -10.11
C ASN A 112 -8.03 22.50 -10.49
#